data_AF-A0A4R5AJ79-F1
#
_entry.id   AF-A0A4R5AJ79-F1
#
_cell.length_a   1.000
_cell.length_b   1.000
_cell.length_c   1.000
_cell.angle_alpha   90.00
_cell.angle_beta   90.00
_cell.angle_gamma   90.00
#
_symmetry.space_group_name_H-M   'P 1'
#
loop_
_entity.id
_entity.type
_entity.pdbx_description
1 polymer ?
#
loop_
_entity_poly.entity_id
_entity_poly.type
_entity_poly.pdbx_seq_one_letter_code
_entity_poly.pdbx_strand_id
1 'polypeptide(L)'
;MTVLVGWILALGMVVVVPLGLRLIDDDRQRLGPVGQVWPFAGLLGGLSLLLDRGDAFAVMLACCYAAVTAWLAVLALVRLRRRRSLVPVEIAVLTAMVAPAIAASSLIAERGGWELLGFGMTTQLLTVAHFHYAGFAAALVAGLTASRAPSPSSSIAALTVPGGVALVFLGYFTGDGVELAGAVVLTAGMWLLGWTVWRDVAPSARGRLTRALFGVSAAVLAATMLLALSWAAGHVWDAVPHLSLTWMAATHGLANAVGFAVCGLFAWRRLQRTPSPVLPEGALDEH
;
A
#
# COMPACT_ATOMS: atom_id res chain seq x y z
N MET A 1 -6.64 -4.36 -21.66
CA MET A 1 -6.04 -4.65 -20.34
C MET A 1 -4.92 -3.67 -19.98
N THR A 2 -3.92 -3.49 -20.85
CA THR A 2 -2.72 -2.68 -20.60
C THR A 2 -2.98 -1.24 -20.17
N VAL A 3 -3.92 -0.54 -20.81
CA VAL A 3 -4.23 0.86 -20.48
C VAL A 3 -4.78 1.02 -19.05
N LEU A 4 -5.77 0.21 -18.66
CA LEU A 4 -6.35 0.27 -17.30
C LEU A 4 -5.30 -0.07 -16.23
N VAL A 5 -4.53 -1.14 -16.44
CA VAL A 5 -3.43 -1.51 -15.53
C VAL A 5 -2.40 -0.39 -15.45
N GLY A 6 -2.03 0.21 -16.59
CA GLY A 6 -1.13 1.37 -16.64
C GLY A 6 -1.64 2.54 -15.79
N TRP A 7 -2.93 2.87 -15.87
CA TRP A 7 -3.53 3.91 -15.01
C TRP A 7 -3.50 3.55 -13.52
N ILE A 8 -3.78 2.30 -13.17
CA ILE A 8 -3.69 1.81 -11.79
C ILE A 8 -2.24 1.93 -11.29
N LEU A 9 -1.25 1.56 -12.09
CA LEU A 9 0.16 1.68 -11.71
C LEU A 9 0.60 3.14 -11.56
N ALA A 10 0.26 4.00 -12.53
CA ALA A 10 0.57 5.42 -12.48
C ALA A 10 -0.08 6.10 -11.28
N LEU A 11 -1.33 5.76 -10.93
CA LEU A 11 -2.01 6.26 -9.73
C LEU A 11 -1.25 5.89 -8.45
N GLY A 12 -0.69 4.67 -8.39
CA GLY A 12 0.16 4.22 -7.30
C GLY A 12 1.39 5.12 -7.12
N MET A 13 2.10 5.39 -8.22
CA MET A 13 3.35 6.16 -8.22
C MET A 13 3.12 7.66 -7.98
N VAL A 14 2.10 8.24 -8.61
CA VAL A 14 1.86 9.70 -8.69
C VAL A 14 0.98 10.22 -7.56
N VAL A 15 0.06 9.41 -7.04
CA VAL A 15 -0.92 9.85 -6.02
C VAL A 15 -0.75 9.12 -4.71
N VAL A 16 -0.78 7.79 -4.73
CA VAL A 16 -0.86 6.97 -3.51
C VAL A 16 0.40 7.12 -2.66
N VAL A 17 1.58 6.89 -3.26
CA VAL A 17 2.84 6.98 -2.50
C VAL A 17 3.10 8.39 -1.97
N PRO A 18 3.07 9.48 -2.77
CA PRO A 18 3.34 10.81 -2.23
C PRO A 18 2.28 11.29 -1.23
N LEU A 19 1.04 10.79 -1.31
CA LEU A 19 0.03 11.05 -0.29
C LEU A 19 0.37 10.33 1.02
N GLY A 20 0.77 9.06 0.96
CA GLY A 20 1.15 8.27 2.12
C GLY A 20 2.45 8.72 2.78
N LEU A 21 3.45 9.17 2.00
CA LEU A 21 4.72 9.70 2.54
C LEU A 21 4.50 10.87 3.50
N ARG A 22 3.46 11.69 3.25
CA ARG A 22 3.09 12.81 4.13
C ARG A 22 2.45 12.38 5.45
N LEU A 23 2.11 11.10 5.60
CA LEU A 23 1.50 10.52 6.80
C LEU A 23 2.51 9.78 7.67
N ILE A 24 3.69 9.45 7.14
CA ILE A 24 4.73 8.75 7.89
C ILE A 24 5.36 9.74 8.86
N ASP A 25 5.44 9.34 10.13
CA ASP A 25 6.12 10.10 11.17
C ASP A 25 7.62 10.25 10.87
N ASP A 26 8.08 11.51 10.80
CA ASP A 26 9.41 11.89 10.34
C ASP A 26 10.18 12.63 11.45
N ASP A 27 10.62 11.86 12.46
CA ASP A 27 11.39 12.33 13.64
C ASP A 27 12.47 13.39 13.36
N ARG A 28 13.05 13.40 12.15
CA ARG A 28 14.16 14.28 11.77
C ARG A 28 14.01 14.94 10.41
N GLN A 29 12.79 15.08 9.89
CA GLN A 29 12.51 15.71 8.59
C GLN A 29 13.29 15.10 7.41
N ARG A 30 13.68 13.82 7.49
CA ARG A 30 14.48 13.12 6.47
C ARG A 30 13.65 12.64 5.29
N LEU A 31 12.35 12.45 5.48
CA LEU A 31 11.40 12.13 4.42
C LEU A 31 10.98 13.38 3.65
N GLY A 32 11.16 14.57 4.21
CA GLY A 32 10.89 15.86 3.56
C GLY A 32 11.48 15.96 2.14
N PRO A 33 12.80 15.78 1.95
CA PRO A 33 13.43 15.80 0.62
C PRO A 33 12.88 14.74 -0.34
N VAL A 34 12.67 13.51 0.13
CA VAL A 34 12.07 12.44 -0.68
C VAL A 34 10.67 12.82 -1.15
N GLY A 35 9.84 13.34 -0.25
CA GLY A 35 8.48 13.80 -0.56
C GLY A 35 8.44 15.00 -1.51
N GLN A 36 9.49 15.83 -1.57
CA GLN A 36 9.61 16.95 -2.52
C GLN A 36 9.97 16.47 -3.93
N VAL A 37 10.88 15.50 -4.05
CA VAL A 37 11.32 14.95 -5.35
C VAL A 37 10.32 13.93 -5.90
N TRP A 38 9.54 13.27 -5.03
CA TRP A 38 8.64 12.18 -5.42
C TRP A 38 7.67 12.50 -6.56
N PRO A 39 7.00 13.67 -6.63
CA PRO A 39 6.08 13.96 -7.72
C PRO A 39 6.74 13.87 -9.10
N PHE A 40 7.99 14.32 -9.22
CA PHE A 40 8.76 14.19 -10.45
C PHE A 40 9.12 12.72 -10.72
N ALA A 41 9.63 12.01 -9.72
CA ALA A 41 9.99 10.61 -9.85
C ALA A 41 8.79 9.73 -10.24
N GLY A 42 7.64 9.93 -9.58
CA GLY A 42 6.40 9.22 -9.86
C GLY A 42 5.86 9.55 -11.25
N LEU A 43 6.01 10.79 -11.72
CA LEU A 43 5.66 11.17 -13.09
C LEU A 43 6.57 10.45 -14.10
N LEU A 44 7.90 10.39 -13.88
CA LEU A 44 8.81 9.65 -14.74
C LEU A 44 8.45 8.15 -14.79
N GLY A 45 8.17 7.55 -13.63
CA GLY A 45 7.68 6.18 -13.55
C GLY A 45 6.37 5.96 -14.32
N GLY A 46 5.40 6.88 -14.19
CA GLY A 46 4.16 6.85 -14.95
C GLY A 46 4.36 7.03 -16.46
N LEU A 47 5.26 7.93 -16.88
CA LEU A 47 5.59 8.17 -18.29
C LEU A 47 6.27 6.96 -18.93
N SER A 48 7.05 6.19 -18.17
CA SER A 48 7.63 4.93 -18.66
C SER A 48 6.54 3.94 -19.12
N LEU A 49 5.32 4.04 -18.56
CA LEU A 49 4.20 3.17 -18.92
C LEU A 49 3.59 3.47 -20.29
N LEU A 50 3.82 4.67 -20.82
CA LEU A 50 3.31 5.13 -22.11
C LEU A 50 4.21 4.71 -23.29
N LEU A 51 5.43 4.29 -22.98
CA LEU A 51 6.42 3.86 -23.96
C LEU A 51 6.40 2.34 -24.13
N ASP A 52 6.87 1.89 -25.29
CA ASP A 52 6.95 0.47 -25.61
C ASP A 52 7.97 -0.26 -24.75
N ARG A 53 7.73 -1.55 -24.52
CA ARG A 53 8.68 -2.42 -23.84
C ARG A 53 9.94 -2.60 -24.70
N GLY A 54 11.10 -2.66 -24.06
CA GLY A 54 12.39 -2.75 -24.72
C GLY A 54 12.96 -1.40 -25.17
N ASP A 55 12.20 -0.31 -25.05
CA ASP A 55 12.71 1.04 -25.26
C ASP A 55 13.66 1.44 -24.12
N ALA A 56 14.91 1.76 -24.47
CA ALA A 56 15.92 2.22 -23.53
C ALA A 56 15.48 3.48 -22.76
N PHE A 57 14.69 4.35 -23.38
CA PHE A 57 14.17 5.55 -22.74
C PHE A 57 13.11 5.20 -21.68
N ALA A 58 12.24 4.22 -21.95
CA ALA A 58 11.28 3.71 -20.95
C ALA A 58 11.99 3.15 -19.71
N VAL A 59 13.05 2.36 -19.94
CA VAL A 59 13.88 1.81 -18.87
C VAL A 59 14.57 2.92 -18.07
N MET A 60 15.12 3.92 -18.75
CA MET A 60 15.76 5.07 -18.10
C MET A 60 14.80 5.81 -17.16
N LEU A 61 13.58 6.09 -17.62
CA LEU A 61 12.54 6.73 -16.80
C LEU A 61 12.15 5.87 -15.58
N ALA A 62 12.01 4.55 -15.75
CA ALA A 62 11.76 3.62 -14.66
C ALA A 62 12.94 3.57 -13.67
N CYS A 63 14.18 3.66 -14.13
CA CYS A 63 15.38 3.75 -13.29
C CYS A 63 15.43 5.05 -12.48
N CYS A 64 15.03 6.19 -13.06
CA CYS A 64 14.92 7.44 -12.30
C CYS A 64 13.89 7.33 -11.16
N TYR A 65 12.75 6.68 -11.42
CA TYR A 65 11.78 6.38 -10.37
C TYR A 65 12.39 5.45 -9.32
N ALA A 66 13.04 4.36 -9.75
CA ALA A 66 13.65 3.38 -8.85
C ALA A 66 14.70 3.99 -7.92
N ALA A 67 15.51 4.94 -8.39
CA ALA A 67 16.51 5.62 -7.56
C ALA A 67 15.88 6.30 -6.34
N VAL A 68 14.71 6.95 -6.50
CA VAL A 68 14.01 7.60 -5.39
C VAL A 68 13.34 6.57 -4.47
N THR A 69 12.80 5.48 -5.01
CA THR A 69 12.28 4.38 -4.17
C THR A 69 13.37 3.68 -3.36
N ALA A 70 14.57 3.53 -3.94
CA ALA A 70 15.73 2.98 -3.26
C ALA A 70 16.21 3.92 -2.12
N TRP A 71 16.19 5.23 -2.35
CA TRP A 71 16.44 6.21 -1.29
C TRP A 71 15.44 6.04 -0.12
N LEU A 72 14.14 5.89 -0.40
CA LEU A 72 13.14 5.62 0.63
C LEU A 72 13.42 4.32 1.39
N ALA A 73 13.82 3.25 0.71
CA ALA A 73 14.19 1.98 1.34
C ALA A 73 15.45 2.12 2.23
N VAL A 74 16.45 2.90 1.82
CA VAL A 74 17.61 3.23 2.66
C VAL A 74 17.17 3.99 3.92
N LEU A 75 16.24 4.94 3.79
CA LEU A 75 15.67 5.63 4.95
C LEU A 75 14.92 4.68 5.89
N ALA A 76 14.27 3.64 5.37
CA ALA A 76 13.64 2.59 6.17
C ALA A 76 14.70 1.83 7.00
N LEU A 77 15.81 1.42 6.37
CA LEU A 77 16.90 0.75 7.06
C LEU A 77 17.53 1.65 8.14
N VAL A 78 17.70 2.93 7.85
CA VAL A 78 18.21 3.92 8.82
C VAL A 78 17.23 4.10 9.98
N ARG A 79 15.91 4.13 9.72
CA ARG A 79 14.87 4.16 10.75
C ARG A 79 14.93 2.92 11.63
N LEU A 80 15.01 1.73 11.04
CA LEU A 80 15.12 0.45 11.77
C LEU A 80 16.38 0.41 12.65
N ARG A 81 17.54 0.78 12.10
CA ARG A 81 18.81 0.81 12.86
C ARG A 81 18.78 1.79 14.03
N ARG A 82 18.07 2.91 13.90
CA ARG A 82 17.93 3.93 14.94
C ARG A 82 16.94 3.54 16.02
N ARG A 83 15.70 3.19 15.62
CA ARG A 83 14.62 2.87 16.56
C ARG A 83 14.84 1.50 17.22
N ARG A 84 15.55 0.58 16.54
CA ARG A 84 15.80 -0.81 16.98
C ARG A 84 14.55 -1.49 17.51
N SER A 85 13.44 -1.26 16.83
CA SER A 85 12.12 -1.70 17.25
C SER A 85 11.46 -2.46 16.11
N LEU A 86 10.88 -3.60 16.47
CA LEU A 86 10.09 -4.46 15.60
C LEU A 86 8.69 -4.63 16.18
N VAL A 87 8.18 -3.60 16.86
CA VAL A 87 6.76 -3.56 17.26
C VAL A 87 5.89 -3.52 16.00
N PRO A 88 4.64 -4.03 16.05
CA PRO A 88 3.76 -4.14 14.88
C PRO A 88 3.66 -2.89 14.01
N VAL A 89 3.53 -1.72 14.66
CA VAL A 89 3.48 -0.41 13.99
C VAL A 89 4.74 -0.18 13.14
N GLU A 90 5.93 -0.43 13.70
CA GLU A 90 7.19 -0.20 12.98
C GLU A 90 7.36 -1.20 11.84
N ILE A 91 6.99 -2.46 12.01
CA ILE A 91 7.01 -3.45 10.92
C ILE A 91 6.15 -2.97 9.75
N ALA A 92 4.93 -2.50 10.02
CA ALA A 92 4.02 -2.01 9.00
C ALA A 92 4.56 -0.77 8.27
N VAL A 93 5.11 0.20 9.00
CA VAL A 93 5.71 1.41 8.42
C VAL A 93 6.96 1.08 7.60
N LEU A 94 7.86 0.23 8.12
CA LEU A 94 9.07 -0.19 7.40
C LEU A 94 8.72 -0.93 6.11
N THR A 95 7.71 -1.81 6.16
CA THR A 95 7.18 -2.51 4.98
C THR A 95 6.70 -1.50 3.95
N ALA A 96 5.91 -0.51 4.38
CA ALA A 96 5.44 0.54 3.48
C ALA A 96 6.61 1.30 2.83
N MET A 97 7.65 1.65 3.58
CA MET A 97 8.80 2.37 3.03
C MET A 97 9.63 1.53 2.03
N VAL A 98 9.72 0.22 2.21
CA VAL A 98 10.51 -0.66 1.33
C VAL A 98 9.74 -1.09 0.09
N ALA A 99 8.43 -1.27 0.19
CA ALA A 99 7.60 -1.83 -0.87
C ALA A 99 7.75 -1.13 -2.25
N PRO A 100 7.80 0.22 -2.36
CA PRO A 100 8.00 0.88 -3.65
C PRO A 100 9.29 0.47 -4.37
N ALA A 101 10.35 0.09 -3.67
CA ALA A 101 11.60 -0.36 -4.28
C ALA A 101 11.45 -1.71 -4.98
N ILE A 102 10.69 -2.64 -4.38
CA ILE A 102 10.35 -3.92 -5.00
C ILE A 102 9.48 -3.67 -6.25
N ALA A 103 8.48 -2.80 -6.13
CA ALA A 103 7.66 -2.40 -7.27
C ALA A 103 8.50 -1.80 -8.42
N ALA A 104 9.45 -0.92 -8.10
CA ALA A 104 10.28 -0.26 -9.10
C ALA A 104 11.27 -1.22 -9.78
N SER A 105 11.84 -2.19 -9.05
CA SER A 105 12.66 -3.24 -9.68
C SER A 105 11.88 -4.06 -10.69
N SER A 106 10.63 -4.42 -10.36
CA SER A 106 9.72 -5.12 -11.28
C SER A 106 9.34 -4.25 -12.48
N LEU A 107 9.12 -2.94 -12.26
CA LEU A 107 8.85 -1.99 -13.34
C LEU A 107 10.00 -1.89 -14.33
N ILE A 108 11.26 -1.79 -13.85
CA ILE A 108 12.44 -1.73 -14.73
C ILE A 108 12.50 -2.97 -15.63
N ALA A 109 12.30 -4.15 -15.04
CA ALA A 109 12.37 -5.39 -15.79
C ALA A 109 11.27 -5.50 -16.83
N GLU A 110 10.05 -5.12 -16.44
CA GLU A 110 8.89 -5.17 -17.31
C GLU A 110 8.97 -4.13 -18.44
N ARG A 111 9.50 -2.93 -18.18
CA ARG A 111 9.82 -1.93 -19.21
C ARG A 111 10.96 -2.40 -20.10
N GLY A 112 11.94 -3.13 -19.56
CA GLY A 112 13.06 -3.70 -20.30
C GLY A 112 12.70 -4.94 -21.12
N GLY A 113 11.51 -5.52 -20.93
CA GLY A 113 11.06 -6.71 -21.65
C GLY A 113 11.77 -8.01 -21.24
N TRP A 114 12.32 -8.08 -20.02
CA TRP A 114 13.04 -9.26 -19.53
C TRP A 114 12.48 -9.78 -18.20
N GLU A 115 12.54 -11.09 -18.01
CA GLU A 115 11.99 -11.75 -16.82
C GLU A 115 12.88 -11.55 -15.60
N LEU A 116 12.32 -10.96 -14.55
CA LEU A 116 13.00 -10.75 -13.28
C LEU A 116 12.66 -11.92 -12.37
N LEU A 117 13.69 -12.67 -11.98
CA LEU A 117 13.55 -13.85 -11.13
C LEU A 117 12.63 -14.94 -11.73
N GLY A 118 12.55 -15.01 -13.06
CA GLY A 118 11.69 -15.96 -13.77
C GLY A 118 10.21 -15.52 -13.86
N PHE A 119 9.88 -14.29 -13.44
CA PHE A 119 8.53 -13.77 -13.59
C PHE A 119 8.30 -13.19 -14.98
N GLY A 120 7.28 -13.73 -15.66
CA GLY A 120 6.77 -13.17 -16.90
C GLY A 120 6.20 -11.75 -16.73
N MET A 121 6.04 -11.04 -17.85
CA MET A 121 5.67 -9.62 -17.89
C MET A 121 4.38 -9.30 -17.11
N THR A 122 3.40 -10.20 -17.15
CA THR A 122 2.12 -10.02 -16.45
C THR A 122 2.32 -10.03 -14.94
N THR A 123 3.03 -11.04 -14.41
CA THR A 123 3.35 -11.15 -12.98
C THR A 123 4.20 -9.97 -12.51
N GLN A 124 5.10 -9.46 -13.36
CA GLN A 124 5.86 -8.27 -13.06
C GLN A 124 4.96 -7.02 -12.91
N LEU A 125 4.01 -6.78 -13.83
CA LEU A 125 3.04 -5.69 -13.70
C LEU A 125 2.19 -5.83 -12.43
N LEU A 126 1.75 -7.05 -12.11
CA LEU A 126 1.00 -7.33 -10.88
C LEU A 126 1.85 -7.04 -9.64
N THR A 127 3.14 -7.38 -9.68
CA THR A 127 4.09 -7.04 -8.61
C THR A 127 4.21 -5.54 -8.43
N VAL A 128 4.28 -4.75 -9.52
CA VAL A 128 4.28 -3.28 -9.42
C VAL A 128 3.02 -2.80 -8.70
N ALA A 129 1.84 -3.29 -9.08
CA ALA A 129 0.58 -2.91 -8.43
C ALA A 129 0.55 -3.35 -6.96
N HIS A 130 0.81 -4.63 -6.69
CA HIS A 130 0.70 -5.23 -5.37
C HIS A 130 1.55 -4.50 -4.34
N PHE A 131 2.79 -4.13 -4.69
CA PHE A 131 3.67 -3.42 -3.77
C PHE A 131 3.35 -1.92 -3.61
N HIS A 132 2.69 -1.25 -4.54
CA HIS A 132 2.18 0.12 -4.32
C HIS A 132 0.90 0.15 -3.46
N TYR A 133 0.04 -0.86 -3.59
CA TYR A 133 -1.26 -0.87 -2.92
C TYR A 133 -1.25 -1.69 -1.64
N ALA A 134 -0.95 -2.98 -1.70
CA ALA A 134 -0.87 -3.83 -0.51
C ALA A 134 0.43 -3.58 0.27
N GLY A 135 1.57 -3.57 -0.42
CA GLY A 135 2.87 -3.35 0.21
C GLY A 135 3.03 -1.96 0.83
N PHE A 136 2.65 -0.90 0.12
CA PHE A 136 2.74 0.48 0.60
C PHE A 136 1.47 0.95 1.31
N ALA A 137 0.36 1.11 0.58
CA ALA A 137 -0.82 1.79 1.13
C ALA A 137 -1.45 1.03 2.30
N ALA A 138 -1.62 -0.29 2.15
CA ALA A 138 -2.24 -1.10 3.19
C ALA A 138 -1.36 -1.25 4.42
N ALA A 139 -0.07 -1.54 4.25
CA ALA A 139 0.87 -1.59 5.38
C ALA A 139 0.94 -0.24 6.11
N LEU A 140 0.97 0.88 5.38
CA LEU A 140 0.95 2.21 6.00
C LEU A 140 -0.34 2.44 6.79
N VAL A 141 -1.50 2.17 6.20
CA VAL A 141 -2.80 2.34 6.88
C VAL A 141 -2.92 1.43 8.09
N ALA A 142 -2.36 0.21 8.04
CA ALA A 142 -2.29 -0.69 9.19
C ALA A 142 -1.44 -0.10 10.33
N GLY A 143 -0.25 0.43 10.03
CA GLY A 143 0.61 1.10 11.01
C GLY A 143 -0.02 2.35 11.63
N LEU A 144 -0.68 3.18 10.81
CA LEU A 144 -1.43 4.36 11.27
C LEU A 144 -2.60 3.96 12.17
N THR A 145 -3.34 2.93 11.81
CA THR A 145 -4.47 2.41 12.60
C THR A 145 -4.00 1.88 13.94
N ALA A 146 -2.95 1.06 13.96
CA ALA A 146 -2.38 0.50 15.19
C ALA A 146 -1.80 1.58 16.12
N SER A 147 -1.28 2.67 15.57
CA SER A 147 -0.81 3.82 16.36
C SER A 147 -1.98 4.64 16.92
N ARG A 148 -3.04 4.84 16.13
CA ARG A 148 -4.16 5.74 16.49
C ARG A 148 -5.19 5.09 17.42
N ALA A 149 -5.43 3.79 17.23
CA ALA A 149 -6.35 2.96 17.99
C ALA A 149 -5.64 1.65 18.43
N PRO A 150 -4.74 1.73 19.42
CA PRO A 150 -3.99 0.57 19.90
C PRO A 150 -4.94 -0.49 20.46
N SER A 151 -4.89 -1.69 19.89
CA SER A 151 -5.65 -2.86 20.33
C SER A 151 -4.96 -4.13 19.83
N PRO A 152 -5.31 -5.32 20.36
CA PRO A 152 -4.84 -6.58 19.79
C PRO A 152 -5.20 -6.72 18.31
N SER A 153 -6.43 -6.32 17.93
CA SER A 153 -6.90 -6.35 16.53
C SER A 153 -6.02 -5.50 15.60
N SER A 154 -5.75 -4.26 15.98
CA SER A 154 -4.93 -3.36 15.15
C SER A 154 -3.47 -3.77 15.10
N SER A 155 -2.94 -4.35 16.18
CA SER A 155 -1.59 -4.93 16.22
C SER A 155 -1.47 -6.16 15.33
N ILE A 156 -2.46 -7.06 15.37
CA ILE A 156 -2.51 -8.24 14.50
C ILE A 156 -2.57 -7.79 13.05
N ALA A 157 -3.46 -6.85 12.70
CA ALA A 157 -3.55 -6.32 11.33
C ALA A 157 -2.22 -5.70 10.86
N ALA A 158 -1.52 -4.97 11.73
CA ALA A 158 -0.20 -4.39 11.43
C ALA A 158 0.91 -5.43 11.24
N LEU A 159 0.72 -6.68 11.66
CA LEU A 159 1.63 -7.80 11.37
C LEU A 159 1.16 -8.61 10.16
N THR A 160 -0.12 -8.96 10.10
CA THR A 160 -0.66 -9.87 9.09
C THR A 160 -0.82 -9.22 7.73
N VAL A 161 -0.98 -7.89 7.63
CA VAL A 161 -0.96 -7.20 6.33
C VAL A 161 0.44 -7.28 5.69
N PRO A 162 1.53 -6.83 6.34
CA PRO A 162 2.89 -7.07 5.83
C PRO A 162 3.23 -8.55 5.62
N GLY A 163 2.90 -9.40 6.58
CA GLY A 163 3.19 -10.83 6.52
C GLY A 163 2.44 -11.52 5.37
N GLY A 164 1.18 -11.18 5.15
CA GLY A 164 0.37 -11.69 4.04
C GLY A 164 0.92 -11.25 2.69
N VAL A 165 1.32 -9.99 2.54
CA VAL A 165 2.01 -9.49 1.33
C VAL A 165 3.30 -10.29 1.07
N ALA A 166 4.11 -10.51 2.10
CA ALA A 166 5.34 -11.28 1.98
C ALA A 166 5.08 -12.74 1.60
N LEU A 167 4.05 -13.38 2.16
CA LEU A 167 3.66 -14.75 1.83
C LEU A 167 3.10 -14.88 0.41
N VAL A 168 2.26 -13.95 -0.05
CA VAL A 168 1.79 -13.93 -1.46
C VAL A 168 2.98 -13.81 -2.40
N PHE A 169 3.90 -12.88 -2.12
CA PHE A 169 5.09 -12.71 -2.94
C PHE A 169 6.00 -13.95 -2.92
N LEU A 170 6.14 -14.63 -1.78
CA LEU A 170 6.84 -15.91 -1.69
C LEU A 170 6.12 -17.02 -2.49
N GLY A 171 4.79 -16.98 -2.53
CA GLY A 171 3.95 -17.89 -3.29
C GLY A 171 4.28 -17.87 -4.78
N TYR A 172 4.58 -16.70 -5.35
CA TYR A 172 5.04 -16.61 -6.75
C TYR A 172 6.28 -17.45 -7.05
N PHE A 173 7.13 -17.74 -6.05
CA PHE A 173 8.32 -18.59 -6.21
C PHE A 173 8.09 -20.06 -5.85
N THR A 174 7.14 -20.34 -4.96
CA THR A 174 7.02 -21.64 -4.29
C THR A 174 5.77 -22.42 -4.68
N GLY A 175 4.76 -21.75 -5.22
CA GLY A 175 3.54 -22.33 -5.79
C GLY A 175 2.24 -21.80 -5.19
N ASP A 176 1.14 -22.11 -5.88
CA ASP A 176 -0.18 -21.53 -5.66
C ASP A 176 -0.76 -21.78 -4.26
N GLY A 177 -0.36 -22.87 -3.59
CA GLY A 177 -0.77 -23.18 -2.22
C GLY A 177 -0.22 -22.18 -1.19
N VAL A 178 1.03 -21.74 -1.34
CA VAL A 178 1.64 -20.72 -0.49
C VAL A 178 1.05 -19.35 -0.79
N GLU A 179 0.80 -19.08 -2.08
CA GLU A 179 0.10 -17.88 -2.51
C GLU A 179 -1.30 -17.76 -1.89
N LEU A 180 -2.09 -18.84 -1.91
CA LEU A 180 -3.39 -18.90 -1.26
C LEU A 180 -3.29 -18.70 0.25
N ALA A 181 -2.33 -19.34 0.92
CA ALA A 181 -2.11 -19.14 2.36
C ALA A 181 -1.80 -17.66 2.67
N GLY A 182 -0.96 -17.03 1.84
CA GLY A 182 -0.68 -15.60 1.92
C GLY A 182 -1.92 -14.74 1.69
N ALA A 183 -2.74 -15.07 0.69
CA ALA A 183 -3.98 -14.37 0.39
C ALA A 183 -5.00 -14.48 1.54
N VAL A 184 -5.08 -15.62 2.23
CA VAL A 184 -5.90 -15.82 3.43
C VAL A 184 -5.40 -14.96 4.59
N VAL A 185 -4.10 -14.98 4.87
CA VAL A 185 -3.49 -14.17 5.95
C VAL A 185 -3.69 -12.67 5.67
N LEU A 186 -3.43 -12.24 4.44
CA LEU A 186 -3.62 -10.85 4.01
C LEU A 186 -5.09 -10.45 4.13
N THR A 187 -6.03 -11.28 3.66
CA THR A 187 -7.46 -11.00 3.74
C THR A 187 -7.94 -10.84 5.17
N ALA A 188 -7.54 -11.75 6.07
CA ALA A 188 -7.88 -11.65 7.49
C ALA A 188 -7.33 -10.35 8.11
N GLY A 189 -6.08 -10.00 7.81
CA GLY A 189 -5.47 -8.74 8.24
C GLY A 189 -6.19 -7.51 7.71
N MET A 190 -6.58 -7.52 6.43
CA MET A 190 -7.29 -6.43 5.77
C MET A 190 -8.72 -6.28 6.29
N TRP A 191 -9.42 -7.36 6.62
CA TRP A 191 -10.73 -7.27 7.28
C TRP A 191 -10.63 -6.74 8.70
N LEU A 192 -9.65 -7.19 9.50
CA LEU A 192 -9.37 -6.61 10.82
C LEU A 192 -9.05 -5.12 10.71
N LEU A 193 -8.21 -4.74 9.75
CA LEU A 193 -7.89 -3.34 9.46
C LEU A 193 -9.13 -2.51 9.12
N GLY A 194 -9.93 -2.97 8.16
CA GLY A 194 -11.15 -2.29 7.74
C GLY A 194 -12.16 -2.16 8.87
N TRP A 195 -12.32 -3.23 9.67
CA TRP A 195 -13.18 -3.24 10.85
C TRP A 195 -12.74 -2.22 11.89
N THR A 196 -11.47 -2.21 12.28
CA THR A 196 -10.92 -1.25 13.25
C THR A 196 -10.99 0.18 12.72
N VAL A 197 -10.71 0.40 11.42
CA VAL A 197 -10.86 1.73 10.82
C VAL A 197 -12.31 2.20 10.90
N TRP A 198 -13.27 1.35 10.55
CA TRP A 198 -14.69 1.70 10.56
C TRP A 198 -15.24 1.93 11.97
N ARG A 199 -14.88 1.07 12.92
CA ARG A 199 -15.41 1.07 14.29
C ARG A 199 -14.71 2.08 15.20
N ASP A 200 -13.38 2.18 15.12
CA ASP A 200 -12.60 2.86 16.15
C ASP A 200 -11.97 4.17 15.62
N VAL A 201 -11.56 4.21 14.35
CA VAL A 201 -10.92 5.40 13.76
C VAL A 201 -11.95 6.37 13.20
N ALA A 202 -12.88 5.90 12.37
CA ALA A 202 -13.82 6.75 11.66
C ALA A 202 -14.69 7.60 12.59
N PRO A 203 -15.27 7.08 13.71
CA PRO A 203 -16.08 7.89 14.61
C PRO A 203 -15.29 9.03 15.29
N SER A 204 -13.96 8.91 15.42
CA SER A 204 -13.11 9.95 15.99
C SER A 204 -12.93 11.17 15.07
N ALA A 205 -13.32 11.06 13.79
CA ALA A 205 -13.19 12.15 12.84
C ALA A 205 -14.34 13.16 12.97
N ARG A 206 -14.02 14.46 13.15
CA ARG A 206 -15.02 15.54 13.27
C ARG A 206 -15.86 15.77 12.01
N GLY A 207 -15.29 15.54 10.82
CA GLY A 207 -15.94 15.88 9.54
C GLY A 207 -16.66 14.71 8.88
N ARG A 208 -17.91 14.92 8.43
CA ARG A 208 -18.73 13.91 7.72
C ARG A 208 -18.01 13.32 6.50
N LEU A 209 -17.30 14.15 5.73
CA LEU A 209 -16.52 13.68 4.57
C LEU A 209 -15.41 12.71 4.98
N THR A 210 -14.65 13.02 6.04
CA THR A 210 -13.57 12.14 6.52
C THR A 210 -14.13 10.80 7.00
N ARG A 211 -15.28 10.81 7.68
CA ARG A 211 -16.00 9.59 8.09
C ARG A 211 -16.46 8.77 6.90
N ALA A 212 -17.05 9.43 5.89
CA ALA A 212 -17.51 8.77 4.67
C ALA A 212 -16.35 8.14 3.90
N LEU A 213 -15.22 8.83 3.77
CA LEU A 213 -14.02 8.31 3.10
C LEU A 213 -13.46 7.07 3.82
N PHE A 214 -13.40 7.06 5.16
CA PHE A 214 -13.03 5.86 5.92
C PHE A 214 -14.05 4.73 5.72
N GLY A 215 -15.35 5.04 5.74
CA GLY A 215 -16.40 4.06 5.52
C GLY A 215 -16.32 3.41 4.13
N VAL A 216 -16.12 4.22 3.08
CA VAL A 216 -15.91 3.72 1.71
C VAL A 216 -14.67 2.84 1.64
N SER A 217 -13.55 3.30 2.23
CA SER A 217 -12.30 2.55 2.25
C SER A 217 -12.46 1.19 2.93
N ALA A 218 -13.10 1.13 4.09
CA ALA A 218 -13.36 -0.11 4.81
C ALA A 218 -14.33 -1.05 4.06
N ALA A 219 -15.41 -0.52 3.48
CA ALA A 219 -16.40 -1.32 2.75
C ALA A 219 -15.81 -1.94 1.47
N VAL A 220 -15.05 -1.17 0.71
CA VAL A 220 -14.34 -1.64 -0.49
C VAL A 220 -13.32 -2.71 -0.13
N LEU A 221 -12.57 -2.50 0.95
CA LEU A 221 -11.62 -3.49 1.45
C LEU A 221 -12.31 -4.82 1.79
N ALA A 222 -13.44 -4.77 2.50
CA ALA A 222 -14.22 -5.96 2.84
C ALA A 222 -14.62 -6.77 1.60
N ALA A 223 -15.22 -6.10 0.60
CA ALA A 223 -15.70 -6.75 -0.62
C ALA A 223 -14.56 -7.26 -1.51
N THR A 224 -13.51 -6.47 -1.71
CA THR A 224 -12.45 -6.79 -2.68
C THR A 224 -11.52 -7.91 -2.19
N MET A 225 -11.37 -8.11 -0.88
CA MET A 225 -10.59 -9.24 -0.37
C MET A 225 -11.26 -10.59 -0.65
N LEU A 226 -12.60 -10.65 -0.75
CA LEU A 226 -13.30 -11.87 -1.22
C LEU A 226 -12.89 -12.22 -2.66
N LEU A 227 -12.73 -11.21 -3.52
CA LEU A 227 -12.27 -11.43 -4.89
C LEU A 227 -10.83 -11.98 -4.91
N ALA A 228 -9.95 -11.46 -4.05
CA ALA A 228 -8.59 -11.98 -3.92
C ALA A 228 -8.56 -13.44 -3.46
N LEU A 229 -9.38 -13.81 -2.48
CA LEU A 229 -9.53 -15.19 -2.03
C LEU A 229 -10.04 -16.09 -3.15
N SER A 230 -11.10 -15.67 -3.86
CA SER A 230 -11.66 -16.45 -4.97
C SER A 230 -10.62 -16.69 -6.07
N TRP A 231 -9.81 -15.68 -6.37
CA TRP A 231 -8.77 -15.74 -7.40
C TRP A 231 -7.62 -16.66 -6.99
N ALA A 232 -7.11 -16.55 -5.77
CA ALA A 232 -6.04 -17.43 -5.29
C ALA A 232 -6.53 -18.87 -5.12
N ALA A 233 -7.76 -19.07 -4.63
CA ALA A 233 -8.36 -20.40 -4.49
C ALA A 233 -8.59 -21.07 -5.86
N GLY A 234 -8.94 -20.28 -6.89
CA GLY A 234 -9.10 -20.76 -8.25
C GLY A 234 -7.82 -21.24 -8.93
N HIS A 235 -6.64 -20.82 -8.47
CA HIS A 235 -5.35 -21.36 -8.94
C HIS A 235 -5.01 -22.69 -8.27
N VAL A 236 -5.49 -22.92 -7.05
CA VAL A 236 -5.27 -24.17 -6.31
C VAL A 236 -6.32 -25.23 -6.68
N TRP A 237 -7.56 -24.81 -6.93
CA TRP A 237 -8.69 -25.70 -7.17
C TRP A 237 -9.48 -25.29 -8.41
N ASP A 238 -9.42 -26.13 -9.45
CA ASP A 238 -10.11 -25.93 -10.73
C ASP A 238 -11.63 -25.70 -10.60
N ALA A 239 -12.24 -26.27 -9.56
CA ALA A 239 -13.68 -26.15 -9.31
C ALA A 239 -14.10 -24.78 -8.76
N VAL A 240 -13.16 -23.95 -8.29
CA VAL A 240 -13.46 -22.62 -7.73
C VAL A 240 -13.52 -21.59 -8.86
N PRO A 241 -14.71 -21.02 -9.14
CA PRO A 241 -14.82 -19.98 -10.16
C PRO A 241 -14.04 -18.75 -9.74
N HIS A 242 -13.22 -18.23 -10.64
CA HIS A 242 -12.47 -17.01 -10.44
C HIS A 242 -12.58 -16.09 -11.65
N LEU A 243 -12.44 -14.80 -11.40
CA LEU A 243 -12.47 -13.80 -12.46
C LEU A 243 -11.20 -13.89 -13.31
N SER A 244 -11.35 -13.68 -14.62
CA SER A 244 -10.21 -13.45 -15.51
C SER A 244 -9.36 -12.28 -15.00
N LEU A 245 -8.07 -12.27 -15.34
CA LEU A 245 -7.15 -11.22 -14.89
C LEU A 245 -7.61 -9.80 -15.25
N THR A 246 -8.21 -9.62 -16.44
CA THR A 246 -8.75 -8.32 -16.86
C THR A 246 -9.86 -7.86 -15.92
N TRP A 247 -10.76 -8.77 -15.53
CA TRP A 247 -11.83 -8.46 -14.58
C TRP A 247 -11.30 -8.25 -13.16
N MET A 248 -10.31 -9.02 -12.72
CA MET A 248 -9.62 -8.76 -11.44
C MET A 248 -9.01 -7.36 -11.39
N ALA A 249 -8.34 -6.93 -12.45
CA ALA A 249 -7.80 -5.56 -12.51
C ALA A 249 -8.92 -4.50 -12.46
N ALA A 250 -10.04 -4.73 -13.15
CA ALA A 250 -11.15 -3.79 -13.23
C ALA A 250 -12.02 -3.71 -11.97
N THR A 251 -12.19 -4.81 -11.23
CA THR A 251 -13.00 -4.85 -10.01
C THR A 251 -12.11 -4.75 -8.78
N HIS A 252 -11.30 -5.76 -8.50
CA HIS A 252 -10.41 -5.78 -7.34
C HIS A 252 -9.35 -4.68 -7.39
N GLY A 253 -8.62 -4.56 -8.50
CA GLY A 253 -7.51 -3.62 -8.65
C GLY A 253 -7.97 -2.17 -8.57
N LEU A 254 -8.89 -1.76 -9.45
CA LEU A 254 -9.39 -0.38 -9.50
C LEU A 254 -10.12 0.03 -8.22
N ALA A 255 -10.96 -0.86 -7.65
CA ALA A 255 -11.65 -0.55 -6.41
C ALA A 255 -10.67 -0.39 -5.25
N ASN A 256 -9.66 -1.26 -5.12
CA ASN A 256 -8.63 -1.06 -4.10
C ASN A 256 -7.83 0.22 -4.32
N ALA A 257 -7.53 0.56 -5.56
CA ALA A 257 -6.75 1.74 -5.87
C ALA A 257 -7.47 3.04 -5.48
N VAL A 258 -8.72 3.20 -5.91
CA VAL A 258 -9.50 4.42 -5.66
C VAL A 258 -10.23 4.36 -4.32
N GLY A 259 -11.03 3.32 -4.14
CA GLY A 259 -11.93 3.16 -3.00
C GLY A 259 -11.21 2.86 -1.70
N PHE A 260 -10.25 1.94 -1.68
CA PHE A 260 -9.46 1.68 -0.48
C PHE A 260 -8.33 2.71 -0.31
N ALA A 261 -7.36 2.75 -1.22
CA ALA A 261 -6.10 3.47 -0.99
C ALA A 261 -6.27 4.99 -1.07
N VAL A 262 -6.81 5.54 -2.16
CA VAL A 262 -6.98 7.00 -2.28
C VAL A 262 -7.93 7.55 -1.22
N CYS A 263 -9.13 6.97 -1.05
CA CYS A 263 -10.05 7.45 -0.01
C CYS A 263 -9.46 7.29 1.40
N GLY A 264 -8.84 6.15 1.71
CA GLY A 264 -8.25 5.88 3.03
C GLY A 264 -7.12 6.84 3.37
N LEU A 265 -6.13 6.98 2.49
CA LEU A 265 -5.00 7.88 2.70
C LEU A 265 -5.44 9.35 2.76
N PHE A 266 -6.44 9.74 1.95
CA PHE A 266 -6.98 11.09 2.01
C PHE A 266 -7.74 11.35 3.31
N ALA A 267 -8.50 10.38 3.81
CA ALA A 267 -9.16 10.45 5.12
C ALA A 267 -8.13 10.63 6.24
N TRP A 268 -7.06 9.82 6.24
CA TRP A 268 -5.95 9.95 7.20
C TRP A 268 -5.29 11.34 7.16
N ARG A 269 -5.04 11.87 5.95
CA ARG A 269 -4.47 13.22 5.79
C ARG A 269 -5.38 14.31 6.35
N ARG A 270 -6.69 14.18 6.17
CA ARG A 270 -7.67 15.11 6.75
C ARG A 270 -7.74 14.98 8.27
N LEU A 271 -7.63 13.75 8.79
CA LEU A 271 -7.65 13.48 10.22
C LEU A 271 -6.44 14.13 10.93
N GLN A 272 -5.22 13.99 10.39
CA GLN A 272 -4.00 14.61 10.95
C GLN A 272 -4.02 16.15 10.98
N ARG A 273 -4.73 16.78 10.04
CA ARG A 273 -4.82 18.26 9.94
C ARG A 273 -5.78 18.90 10.94
N THR A 274 -6.54 18.10 11.70
CA THR A 274 -7.50 18.63 12.68
C THR A 274 -6.78 18.82 14.02
N PRO A 275 -6.58 20.05 14.52
CA PRO A 275 -5.92 20.27 15.81
C PRO A 275 -6.70 19.61 16.96
N SER A 276 -5.98 19.00 17.90
CA SER A 276 -6.53 18.64 19.21
C SER A 276 -7.12 19.90 19.87
N PRO A 277 -8.27 19.81 20.56
CA PRO A 277 -8.75 20.95 21.34
C PRO A 277 -7.70 21.25 22.41
N VAL A 278 -7.20 22.49 22.44
CA VAL A 278 -6.48 23.02 23.60
C VAL A 278 -7.48 22.96 24.75
N LEU A 279 -7.24 22.08 25.74
CA LEU A 279 -7.96 22.19 27.01
C LEU A 279 -7.58 23.56 27.60
N PRO A 280 -8.53 24.39 28.04
CA PRO A 280 -8.21 25.63 28.72
C PRO A 280 -7.34 25.31 29.95
N GLU A 281 -6.07 25.72 29.93
CA GLU A 281 -5.28 25.88 31.16
C GLU A 281 -5.97 26.97 31.98
N GLY A 282 -6.69 26.58 33.05
CA GLY A 282 -7.25 27.53 34.00
C GLY A 282 -8.65 27.23 34.54
N ALA A 283 -8.90 26.01 35.02
CA ALA A 283 -10.07 25.74 35.88
C ALA A 283 -9.70 24.84 37.06
N LEU A 284 -8.49 25.03 37.61
CA LEU A 284 -8.07 24.49 38.90
C LEU A 284 -7.43 25.62 39.70
N ASP A 285 -8.23 26.65 40.00
CA ASP A 285 -8.11 27.45 41.20
C ASP A 285 -9.49 28.09 41.42
N GLU A 286 -9.92 28.12 42.69
CA GLU A 286 -11.24 28.55 43.22
C GLU A 286 -12.32 27.46 43.32
N HIS A 287 -12.19 26.57 44.31
CA HIS A 287 -12.99 26.59 45.55
C HIS A 287 -12.63 25.44 46.50
#